data_AF-A0A336N7S7-F1
#
_entry.id   AF-A0A336N7S7-F1
#
_cell.length_a   1.000
_cell.length_b   1.000
_cell.length_c   1.000
_cell.angle_alpha   90.00
_cell.angle_beta   90.00
_cell.angle_gamma   90.00
#
_symmetry.space_group_name_H-M   'P 1'
#
loop_
_entity.id
_entity.type
_entity.pdbx_description
1 polymer ?
#
loop_
_entity_poly.entity_id
_entity_poly.type
_entity_poly.pdbx_seq_one_letter_code
_entity_poly.pdbx_strand_id
1 'polypeptide(L)' 'MSVSVFNRCWSKVILETLVRQGVAHFCIAPGSRSTPLTLEAVRLQDTGRATCHTHFDERGLGFLP' A
#
# COMPACT_ATOMS: atom_id res chain seq x y z
N MET A 1 -20.14 -11.74 -5.69
CA MET A 1 -18.93 -11.15 -5.03
C MET A 1 -18.69 -9.78 -5.63
N SER A 2 -18.47 -8.72 -4.83
CA SER A 2 -18.25 -7.37 -5.37
C SER A 2 -16.84 -7.22 -5.96
N VAL A 3 -16.72 -6.54 -7.10
CA VAL A 3 -15.43 -6.23 -7.75
C VAL A 3 -14.50 -5.49 -6.79
N SER A 4 -15.04 -4.57 -5.97
CA SER A 4 -14.26 -3.82 -4.97
C SER A 4 -13.61 -4.74 -3.93
N VAL A 5 -14.33 -5.77 -3.47
CA VAL A 5 -13.80 -6.76 -2.53
C VAL A 5 -12.72 -7.60 -3.18
N PHE A 6 -12.95 -8.04 -4.43
CA PHE A 6 -11.95 -8.82 -5.17
C PHE A 6 -10.64 -8.04 -5.38
N ASN A 7 -10.74 -6.75 -5.75
CA ASN A 7 -9.58 -5.88 -5.92
C ASN A 7 -8.77 -5.71 -4.62
N ARG A 8 -9.46 -5.60 -3.48
CA ARG A 8 -8.79 -5.56 -2.17
C ARG A 8 -8.16 -6.90 -1.80
N CYS A 9 -8.82 -8.03 -2.06
CA CYS A 9 -8.24 -9.36 -1.83
C CYS A 9 -6.96 -9.56 -2.64
N TRP A 10 -6.93 -9.16 -3.91
CA TRP A 10 -5.72 -9.23 -4.72
C TRP A 10 -4.60 -8.33 -4.20
N SER A 11 -4.93 -7.09 -3.88
CA SER A 11 -3.97 -6.13 -3.32
C SER A 11 -3.36 -6.65 -2.00
N LYS A 12 -4.19 -7.29 -1.16
CA LYS A 12 -3.74 -7.92 0.08
C LYS A 12 -2.68 -8.98 -0.18
N VAL A 13 -2.91 -9.89 -1.14
CA VAL A 13 -1.93 -10.95 -1.46
C VAL A 13 -0.62 -10.36 -1.94
N ILE A 14 -0.67 -9.34 -2.80
CA ILE A 14 0.53 -8.65 -3.32
C ILE A 14 1.33 -8.04 -2.16
N LEU A 15 0.70 -7.22 -1.32
CA LEU A 15 1.41 -6.51 -0.25
C LEU A 15 1.89 -7.45 0.87
N GLU A 16 1.10 -8.46 1.24
CA GLU A 16 1.54 -9.48 2.20
C GLU A 16 2.77 -10.24 1.71
N THR A 17 2.85 -10.50 0.40
CA THR A 17 4.03 -11.15 -0.20
C THR A 17 5.25 -10.23 -0.10
N LEU A 18 5.11 -8.94 -0.41
CA LEU A 18 6.21 -7.97 -0.28
C LEU A 18 6.71 -7.84 1.17
N VAL A 19 5.80 -7.74 2.14
CA VAL A 19 6.17 -7.69 3.56
C VAL A 19 6.91 -8.95 3.99
N ARG A 20 6.51 -10.13 3.51
CA ARG A 20 7.22 -11.40 3.78
C ARG A 20 8.63 -11.43 3.18
N GLN A 21 8.89 -10.65 2.12
CA GLN A 21 10.22 -10.47 1.52
C GLN A 21 11.04 -9.35 2.18
N GLY A 22 10.56 -8.77 3.29
CA GLY A 22 11.27 -7.76 4.06
C GLY A 22 10.93 -6.31 3.71
N VAL A 23 9.95 -6.07 2.83
CA VAL A 23 9.48 -4.69 2.57
C VAL A 23 8.75 -4.16 3.81
N ALA A 24 9.33 -3.13 4.43
CA ALA A 24 8.77 -2.48 5.61
C ALA A 24 8.19 -1.09 5.34
N HIS A 25 8.54 -0.44 4.23
CA HIS A 25 8.13 0.93 3.92
C HIS A 25 7.35 0.99 2.61
N PHE A 26 6.22 1.70 2.62
CA PHE A 26 5.39 1.94 1.45
C PHE A 26 5.21 3.44 1.23
N CYS A 27 5.66 3.94 0.08
CA CYS A 27 5.51 5.33 -0.31
C CYS A 27 4.25 5.49 -1.17
N ILE A 28 3.27 6.30 -0.70
CA ILE A 28 1.92 6.38 -1.29
C ILE A 28 1.58 7.84 -1.67
N ALA A 29 1.29 8.04 -2.96
CA ALA A 29 0.70 9.26 -3.50
C ALA A 29 -0.83 9.15 -3.62
N PRO A 30 -1.58 10.27 -3.56
CA PRO A 30 -3.04 10.25 -3.64
C PRO A 30 -3.55 9.81 -5.01
N GLY A 31 -4.53 8.91 -5.06
CA GLY A 31 -5.16 8.49 -6.32
C GLY A 31 -6.34 7.53 -6.13
N SER A 32 -7.37 7.66 -6.97
CA SER A 32 -8.57 6.81 -6.87
C SER A 32 -8.30 5.37 -7.31
N ARG A 33 -7.50 5.17 -8.37
CA ARG A 33 -7.16 3.84 -8.91
C ARG A 33 -6.28 3.03 -7.97
N SER A 34 -5.46 3.67 -7.14
CA SER A 34 -4.58 3.03 -6.16
C SER A 34 -5.30 2.67 -4.84
N THR A 35 -6.60 2.97 -4.71
CA THR A 35 -7.41 2.66 -3.52
C THR A 35 -7.20 1.24 -2.95
N PRO A 36 -7.30 0.14 -3.74
CA PRO A 36 -7.22 -1.19 -3.14
C PRO A 36 -5.82 -1.51 -2.59
N LEU A 37 -4.75 -0.98 -3.20
CA LEU A 37 -3.39 -1.09 -2.66
C LEU A 37 -3.22 -0.22 -1.41
N THR A 38 -3.70 1.02 -1.45
CA THR A 38 -3.59 1.97 -0.33
C THR A 38 -4.29 1.45 0.92
N LEU A 39 -5.51 0.92 0.79
CA LEU A 39 -6.26 0.37 1.92
C LEU A 39 -5.57 -0.84 2.56
N GLU A 40 -4.95 -1.71 1.77
CA GLU A 40 -4.23 -2.87 2.31
C GLU A 40 -2.86 -2.49 2.89
N ALA A 41 -2.20 -1.46 2.36
CA ALA A 41 -0.97 -0.91 2.94
C ALA A 41 -1.24 -0.27 4.32
N VAL A 42 -2.31 0.52 4.44
CA VAL A 42 -2.75 1.10 5.72
C VAL A 42 -3.10 -0.01 6.72
N ARG A 43 -3.80 -1.07 6.29
CA ARG A 43 -4.06 -2.24 7.16
C ARG A 43 -2.78 -2.87 7.71
N LEU A 44 -1.73 -2.95 6.89
CA LEU A 44 -0.43 -3.47 7.34
C LEU A 44 0.25 -2.52 8.34
N GLN A 45 0.14 -1.20 8.12
CA GLN A 45 0.59 -0.18 9.07
C GLN A 45 -0.13 -0.27 10.42
N ASP A 46 -1.45 -0.40 10.42
CA ASP A 46 -2.25 -0.53 11.65
C ASP A 46 -1.86 -1.77 12.47
N THR A 47 -1.34 -2.80 11.81
CA THR A 47 -0.82 -4.02 12.47
C THR A 47 0.67 -3.94 12.82
N GLY A 48 1.33 -2.79 12.60
CA GLY A 48 2.75 -2.58 12.89
C GLY A 48 3.71 -3.35 11.99
N ARG A 49 3.22 -3.87 10.85
CA ARG A 49 4.01 -4.72 9.94
C ARG A 49 4.66 -3.95 8.80
N ALA A 50 4.25 -2.70 8.59
CA ALA A 50 4.82 -1.79 7.61
C ALA A 50 4.61 -0.33 8.07
N THR A 51 5.28 0.61 7.43
CA THR A 51 5.12 2.05 7.61
C THR A 51 4.73 2.66 6.27
N CYS A 52 3.66 3.45 6.24
CA CYS A 52 3.23 4.17 5.06
C CYS A 52 3.71 5.62 5.14
N HIS A 53 4.43 6.05 4.12
CA HIS A 53 4.84 7.43 3.93
C HIS A 53 3.99 8.05 2.83
N THR A 54 3.51 9.28 3.02
CA THR A 54 2.64 9.94 2.05
C THR A 54 3.26 11.24 1.55
N HIS A 55 3.07 11.51 0.26
CA HIS A 55 3.47 12.77 -0.37
C HIS A 55 2.58 13.04 -1.58
N PHE A 56 2.30 14.31 -1.86
CA PHE A 56 1.41 14.69 -2.96
C PHE A 56 2.09 14.67 -4.33
N ASP A 57 3.39 14.94 -4.37
CA ASP A 57 4.21 14.88 -5.59
C ASP A 57 4.93 13.52 -5.65
N GLU A 58 4.61 12.72 -6.66
CA GLU A 58 5.19 11.40 -6.91
C GLU A 58 6.69 11.46 -7.17
N ARG A 59 7.19 12.57 -7.74
CA ARG A 59 8.64 12.76 -7.92
C ARG A 59 9.31 12.88 -6.57
N GLY A 60 8.85 13.76 -5.69
CA GLY A 60 9.36 13.89 -4.33
C GLY A 60 9.25 12.59 -3.54
N LEU A 61 8.13 11.89 -3.67
CA LEU A 61 7.88 10.59 -3.03
C LEU A 61 8.90 9.52 -3.43
N GLY A 62 9.35 9.52 -4.69
CA GLY A 62 10.35 8.58 -5.21
C GLY A 62 11.78 8.79 -4.68
N PHE A 63 12.07 9.95 -4.09
CA PHE A 63 13.35 10.24 -3.43
C PHE A 63 13.26 10.22 -1.89
N LEU A 64 12.08 9.92 -1.33
CA LEU A 64 11.90 9.80 0.11
C LEU A 64 12.61 8.51 0.60
N PRO A 65 13.51 8.59 1.60
CA PRO A 65 14.22 7.44 2.13
C PRO A 65 13.32 6.50 2.94
#